data_AF-V9NBJ1-F1
#
_entry.id   AF-V9NBJ1-F1
#
_cell.length_a   1.000
_cell.length_b   1.000
_cell.length_c   1.000
_cell.angle_alpha   90.00
_cell.angle_beta   90.00
_cell.angle_gamma   90.00
#
_symmetry.space_group_name_H-M   'P 1'
#
loop_
_entity.id
_entity.type
_entity.pdbx_description
1 polymer ?
#
loop_
_entity_poly.entity_id
_entity_poly.type
_entity_poly.pdbx_seq_one_letter_code
_entity_poly.pdbx_strand_id
1 'polypeptide(L)' 'KNFTETACKGPAFLSERREEMNKYCSSNVPVVYGYLLDKAVEPYIRLRSVESFSTRHPAMLVCSAYDFYP' A
#
# COMPACT_ATOMS: atom_id res chain seq x y z
N LYS A 1 4.29 -16.57 35.35
CA LYS A 1 4.32 -15.16 34.88
C LYS A 1 3.33 -15.02 33.74
N ASN A 2 2.55 -13.94 33.72
CA ASN A 2 1.59 -13.71 32.64
C ASN A 2 2.36 -13.41 31.33
N PHE A 3 1.93 -14.02 30.22
CA PHE A 3 2.55 -13.82 28.92
C PHE A 3 2.58 -12.33 28.55
N THR A 4 1.49 -11.60 28.81
CA THR A 4 1.37 -10.17 28.49
C THR A 4 2.37 -9.31 29.26
N GLU A 5 2.67 -9.65 30.51
CA GLU A 5 3.69 -8.95 31.31
C GLU A 5 5.11 -9.20 30.77
N THR A 6 5.35 -10.40 30.26
CA THR A 6 6.67 -10.81 29.76
C THR A 6 6.94 -10.29 28.36
N ALA A 7 5.95 -10.34 27.46
CA ALA A 7 6.09 -9.94 26.06
C ALA A 7 5.93 -8.43 25.85
N CYS A 8 4.96 -7.78 26.51
CA CYS A 8 4.68 -6.36 26.24
C CYS A 8 5.49 -5.41 27.13
N LYS A 9 6.00 -5.89 28.27
CA LYS A 9 6.71 -5.06 29.26
C LYS A 9 8.08 -5.61 29.66
N GLY A 10 8.43 -6.82 29.23
CA GLY A 10 9.73 -7.42 29.54
C GLY A 10 10.85 -6.81 28.69
N PRO A 11 11.84 -6.13 29.28
CA PRO A 11 12.88 -5.44 28.52
C PRO A 11 13.71 -6.37 27.65
N ALA A 12 13.98 -7.61 28.10
CA ALA A 12 14.73 -8.61 27.33
C ALA A 12 13.98 -9.06 26.06
N PHE A 13 12.68 -9.31 26.16
CA PHE A 13 11.86 -9.70 25.01
C PHE A 13 11.73 -8.54 24.01
N LEU A 14 11.54 -7.31 24.49
CA LEU A 14 11.47 -6.13 23.63
C LEU A 14 12.80 -5.80 22.96
N SER A 15 13.94 -6.01 23.64
CA SER A 15 15.26 -5.83 23.03
C SER A 15 15.53 -6.86 21.94
N GLU A 16 15.22 -8.13 22.19
CA GLU A 16 15.33 -9.21 21.20
C GLU A 16 14.47 -8.91 19.97
N ARG A 17 13.20 -8.54 20.18
CA ARG A 17 12.31 -8.16 19.07
C ARG A 17 12.79 -6.95 18.27
N ARG A 18 13.45 -5.99 18.91
CA ARG A 18 14.03 -4.82 18.24
C ARG A 18 15.27 -5.21 17.41
N GLU A 19 16.11 -6.10 17.92
CA GLU A 19 17.24 -6.64 17.16
C GLU A 19 16.76 -7.42 15.94
N GLU A 20 15.75 -8.29 16.10
CA GLU A 20 15.17 -9.02 14.97
C GLU A 20 14.55 -8.08 13.94
N MET A 21 13.81 -7.05 14.37
CA MET A 21 13.28 -6.02 13.47
C MET A 21 14.41 -5.32 12.70
N ASN A 22 15.50 -4.95 13.37
CA ASN A 22 16.62 -4.29 12.70
C ASN A 22 17.32 -5.23 11.71
N LYS A 23 17.50 -6.50 12.09
CA LYS A 23 18.19 -7.51 11.30
C LYS A 23 17.40 -7.94 10.07
N TYR A 24 16.08 -8.04 10.16
CA TYR A 24 15.24 -8.57 9.09
C TYR A 24 14.42 -7.52 8.36
N CYS A 25 13.98 -6.46 9.02
CA CYS A 25 13.20 -5.39 8.37
C CYS A 25 14.13 -4.25 7.96
N SER A 26 14.71 -3.53 8.91
CA SER A 26 15.42 -2.27 8.64
C SER A 26 16.59 -2.42 7.66
N SER A 27 17.31 -3.55 7.73
CA SER A 27 18.40 -3.87 6.80
C SER A 27 17.93 -4.16 5.37
N ASN A 28 16.75 -4.76 5.22
CA ASN A 28 16.21 -5.22 3.93
C ASN A 28 15.30 -4.19 3.27
N VAL A 29 14.64 -3.32 4.04
CA VAL A 29 13.73 -2.29 3.53
C VAL A 29 14.39 -1.42 2.46
N PRO A 30 15.63 -0.89 2.63
CA PRO A 30 16.27 -0.08 1.59
C PRO A 30 16.46 -0.83 0.27
N VAL A 31 16.78 -2.13 0.32
CA VAL A 31 16.94 -2.98 -0.87
C VAL A 31 15.58 -3.15 -1.55
N VAL A 32 14.57 -3.60 -0.80
CA VAL A 32 13.22 -3.81 -1.34
C VAL A 32 12.63 -2.52 -1.92
N TYR A 33 12.80 -1.40 -1.22
CA TYR A 33 12.27 -0.11 -1.63
C TYR A 33 13.03 0.45 -2.84
N GLY A 34 14.34 0.24 -2.92
CA GLY A 34 15.14 0.62 -4.08
C GLY A 34 14.73 -0.07 -5.39
N TYR A 35 14.14 -1.27 -5.30
CA TYR A 35 13.63 -2.00 -6.48
C TYR A 35 12.17 -1.72 -6.81
N LEU A 36 11.37 -1.28 -5.85
CA LEU A 36 9.91 -1.20 -5.99
C LEU A 36 9.37 0.23 -6.07
N LEU A 37 9.99 1.21 -5.40
CA LEU A 37 9.39 2.55 -5.26
C LEU A 37 9.41 3.40 -6.53
N ASP A 38 10.36 3.15 -7.44
CA ASP A 38 10.49 3.89 -8.70
C ASP A 38 9.71 3.24 -9.86
N LYS A 39 9.01 2.12 -9.59
CA LYS A 39 8.26 1.38 -10.60
C LYS A 39 6.82 1.86 -10.63
N ALA A 40 6.55 2.75 -11.57
CA ALA A 40 5.21 3.17 -11.94
C ALA A 40 4.80 2.53 -13.27
N VAL A 41 3.53 2.15 -13.36
CA VAL A 41 2.90 1.62 -14.57
C VAL A 41 1.78 2.57 -14.99
N GLU A 42 1.91 3.11 -16.20
CA GLU A 42 0.94 4.07 -16.75
C GLU A 42 -0.44 3.41 -16.95
N PRO A 43 -1.55 4.08 -16.58
CA PRO A 43 -2.89 3.53 -16.77
C PRO A 43 -3.28 3.44 -18.24
N TYR A 44 -4.05 2.41 -18.57
CA TYR A 44 -4.86 2.41 -19.77
C TYR A 44 -6.15 3.20 -19.55
N ILE A 45 -6.37 4.23 -20.36
CA ILE A 45 -7.54 5.11 -20.25
C ILE A 45 -8.62 4.73 -21.27
N ARG A 46 -9.84 4.52 -20.78
CA ARG A 46 -11.03 4.36 -21.61
C ARG A 46 -12.04 5.47 -21.33
N LEU A 47 -12.30 6.28 -22.35
CA LEU A 47 -13.38 7.25 -22.35
C LEU A 47 -14.65 6.63 -22.96
N ARG A 48 -15.79 6.80 -22.29
CA ARG A 48 -17.10 6.35 -22.80
C ARG A 48 -18.18 7.37 -22.54
N SER A 49 -19.07 7.54 -23.51
CA SER A 49 -20.36 8.21 -23.27
C SER A 49 -21.28 7.25 -22.53
N VAL A 50 -21.96 7.72 -21.50
CA VAL A 50 -22.97 6.98 -20.76
C VAL A 50 -24.26 7.79 -20.73
N GLU A 51 -25.37 7.07 -20.69
CA GLU A 51 -26.65 7.70 -20.40
C GLU A 51 -26.60 8.29 -19.00
N SER A 52 -27.04 9.54 -18.91
CA SER A 52 -26.98 10.31 -17.68
C SER A 52 -28.30 10.20 -16.92
N PHE A 53 -28.23 10.18 -15.59
CA PHE A 53 -29.43 10.25 -14.75
C PHE A 53 -30.09 11.65 -14.75
N SER A 54 -29.47 12.65 -15.39
CA SER A 54 -30.00 14.01 -15.50
C SER A 54 -30.88 14.18 -16.74
N THR A 55 -32.09 14.69 -16.55
CA THR A 55 -33.00 15.05 -17.64
C THR A 55 -32.52 16.23 -18.49
N ARG A 56 -31.61 17.06 -17.96
CA ARG A 56 -31.05 18.23 -18.67
C ARG A 56 -29.82 17.90 -19.50
N HIS A 57 -29.07 16.89 -19.09
CA HIS A 57 -27.87 16.45 -19.78
C HIS A 57 -28.05 14.97 -20.09
N PRO A 58 -28.60 14.59 -21.25
CA PRO A 58 -28.96 13.19 -21.52
C PRO A 58 -27.75 12.26 -21.66
N ALA A 59 -26.55 12.80 -21.84
CA ALA A 59 -25.30 12.05 -21.91
C ALA A 59 -24.22 12.67 -21.01
N MET A 60 -23.36 11.81 -20.46
CA MET A 60 -22.16 12.18 -19.72
C MET A 60 -20.95 11.40 -20.22
N LEU A 61 -19.75 11.95 -20.05
CA LEU A 61 -18.50 11.23 -20.30
C LEU A 61 -17.98 10.61 -19.01
N VAL A 62 -17.65 9.33 -19.05
CA VAL A 62 -16.94 8.62 -17.99
C VAL A 62 -15.55 8.26 -18.48
N CYS A 63 -14.54 8.72 -17.74
CA CYS A 63 -13.14 8.34 -17.91
C CYS A 63 -12.82 7.23 -16.90
N SER A 64 -12.43 6.06 -17.38
CA SER A 64 -12.05 4.93 -16.54
C SER A 64 -10.57 4.59 -16.77
N ALA A 65 -9.82 4.43 -15.69
CA ALA A 65 -8.41 4.05 -15.70
C ALA A 65 -8.26 2.59 -15.25
N TYR A 66 -7.44 1.83 -15.97
CA TYR A 66 -7.23 0.41 -15.75
C TYR A 66 -5.74 0.08 -15.70
N ASP A 67 -5.42 -1.06 -15.09
CA ASP A 67 -4.12 -1.74 -15.18
C ASP A 67 -2.90 -0.89 -14.81
N PHE A 68 -3.08 0.06 -13.89
CA PHE A 68 -2.00 0.87 -13.34
C PHE A 68 -1.52 0.33 -11.99
N TYR A 69 -0.27 0.64 -11.64
CA TYR A 69 0.33 0.25 -10.38
C TYR A 69 1.56 1.11 -10.06
N PRO A 70 1.68 1.50 -8.79
CA PRO A 70 1.05 2.70 -8.25
C PRO A 70 1.36 3.98 -9.06
#